data_AF-X1I1V8-F1
#
_entry.id   AF-X1I1V8-F1
#
_cell.length_a   1.000
_cell.length_b   1.000
_cell.length_c   1.000
_cell.angle_alpha   90.00
_cell.angle_beta   90.00
_cell.angle_gamma   90.00
#
_symmetry.space_group_name_H-M   'P 1'
#
loop_
_entity.id
_entity.type
_entity.pdbx_description
1 polymer ?
#
loop_
_entity_poly.entity_id
_entity_poly.type
_entity_poly.pdbx_seq_one_letter_code
_entity_poly.pdbx_strand_id
1 'polypeptide(L)' 'MEVGHAVARQGMTREQANEIALKLLDKYESMAADAPKGVEYQECYDVPTALPIQEHFDMYRRVKDELAEMGIEFPY' A
#
# COMPACT_ATOMS: atom_id res chain seq x y z
N MET A 1 -8.86 1.23 -7.88
CA MET A 1 -8.08 0.00 -7.59
C MET A 1 -6.75 0.10 -8.31
N GLU A 2 -5.64 0.17 -7.58
CA GLU A 2 -4.31 0.34 -8.19
C GLU A 2 -3.55 -0.99 -8.25
N VAL A 3 -3.23 -1.57 -7.09
CA VAL A 3 -2.50 -2.84 -6.96
C VAL A 3 -3.17 -3.95 -7.76
N GLY A 4 -4.49 -4.12 -7.61
CA GLY A 4 -5.25 -5.14 -8.33
C GLY A 4 -5.21 -4.99 -9.85
N HIS A 5 -5.21 -3.75 -10.36
CA HIS A 5 -5.07 -3.49 -11.80
C HIS A 5 -3.63 -3.73 -12.27
N ALA A 6 -2.64 -3.32 -11.48
CA ALA A 6 -1.23 -3.54 -11.77
C ALA A 6 -0.92 -5.04 -11.94
N VAL A 7 -1.23 -5.85 -10.93
CA VAL A 7 -0.94 -7.30 -10.95
C VAL A 7 -1.70 -8.04 -12.06
N ALA A 8 -2.95 -7.64 -12.33
CA ALA A 8 -3.74 -8.24 -13.40
C ALA A 8 -3.18 -7.89 -14.79
N ARG A 9 -2.77 -6.65 -15.01
CA ARG A 9 -2.18 -6.19 -16.27
C ARG A 9 -0.79 -6.79 -16.51
N GLN A 10 -0.01 -6.95 -15.44
CA GLN A 10 1.30 -7.60 -15.48
C GLN A 10 1.20 -9.11 -15.80
N GLY A 11 -0.01 -9.70 -15.72
CA GLY A 11 -0.19 -11.13 -15.92
C GLY A 11 0.42 -11.96 -14.80
N MET A 12 0.47 -11.40 -13.58
CA MET A 12 1.07 -12.05 -12.42
C MET A 12 0.37 -13.39 -12.12
N THR A 13 1.15 -14.46 -12.01
CA THR A 13 0.60 -15.78 -11.66
C THR A 13 0.21 -15.84 -10.19
N ARG A 14 -0.56 -16.87 -9.80
CA ARG A 14 -0.94 -17.06 -8.40
C ARG A 14 0.26 -17.31 -7.51
N GLU A 15 1.26 -18.01 -8.03
CA GLU A 15 2.50 -18.33 -7.32
C GLU A 15 3.31 -17.06 -7.04
N GLN A 16 3.47 -16.19 -8.05
CA GLN A 16 4.14 -14.90 -7.89
C GLN A 16 3.38 -13.98 -6.91
N ALA A 17 2.06 -13.92 -7.02
CA ALA A 17 1.23 -13.16 -6.09
C ALA A 17 1.34 -13.68 -4.64
N ASN A 18 1.44 -15.01 -4.48
CA ASN A 18 1.62 -15.65 -3.18
C ASN A 18 2.98 -15.30 -2.57
N GLU A 19 4.06 -15.27 -3.35
CA GLU A 19 5.38 -14.83 -2.86
C GLU A 19 5.34 -13.39 -2.32
N ILE A 20 4.67 -12.47 -3.02
CA ILE A 20 4.51 -11.08 -2.56
C ILE A 20 3.64 -11.03 -1.30
N ALA A 21 2.53 -11.78 -1.25
CA ALA A 21 1.66 -11.83 -0.09
C ALA A 21 2.39 -12.33 1.17
N LEU A 22 3.25 -13.35 1.03
CA LEU A 22 4.07 -13.85 2.14
C LEU A 22 5.11 -12.84 2.62
N LYS A 23 5.75 -12.09 1.70
CA LYS A 23 6.67 -11.00 2.06
C LYS A 23 5.96 -9.88 2.82
N LEU A 24 4.73 -9.55 2.41
CA LEU A 24 3.90 -8.56 3.10
C LEU A 24 3.53 -9.06 4.50
N LEU A 25 3.09 -10.32 4.62
CA LEU A 25 2.75 -10.93 5.90
C LEU A 25 3.93 -10.85 6.88
N ASP A 26 5.12 -11.29 6.47
CA ASP A 26 6.34 -11.27 7.29
C ASP A 26 6.66 -9.85 7.81
N LYS A 27 6.37 -8.81 7.01
CA LYS A 27 6.63 -7.41 7.37
C LYS A 27 5.78 -6.92 8.55
N TYR A 28 4.52 -7.35 8.68
CA TYR A 28 3.61 -6.79 9.69
C TYR A 28 3.07 -7.79 10.71
N GLU A 29 3.20 -9.10 10.48
CA GLU A 29 2.58 -10.13 11.33
C GLU A 29 3.04 -10.02 12.79
N SER A 30 4.34 -9.80 13.01
CA SER A 30 4.91 -9.64 14.36
C SER A 30 4.41 -8.39 15.10
N MET A 31 3.93 -7.37 14.37
CA MET A 31 3.44 -6.11 14.92
C MET A 31 1.91 -6.06 15.00
N ALA A 32 1.21 -7.13 14.60
CA ALA A 32 -0.24 -7.11 14.47
C ALA A 32 -0.97 -6.80 15.79
N ALA A 33 -0.43 -7.25 16.92
CA ALA A 33 -1.00 -6.97 18.25
C ALA A 33 -0.87 -5.51 18.66
N ASP A 34 0.19 -4.83 18.20
CA ASP A 34 0.55 -3.45 18.55
C ASP A 34 0.30 -2.48 17.38
N ALA A 35 -0.53 -2.88 16.41
CA ALA A 35 -0.78 -2.10 15.21
C ALA A 35 -1.35 -0.72 15.57
N PRO A 36 -0.83 0.37 14.97
CA PRO A 36 -1.34 1.71 15.24
C PRO A 36 -2.80 1.83 14.78
N LYS A 37 -3.62 2.53 15.57
CA LYS A 37 -5.04 2.76 15.24
C LYS A 37 -5.26 3.59 13.97
N GLY A 38 -4.21 4.26 13.48
CA GLY A 38 -4.32 5.28 12.47
C GLY A 38 -4.80 6.61 13.06
N VAL A 39 -5.24 7.50 12.17
CA VAL A 39 -5.73 8.84 12.49
C VAL A 39 -7.10 9.04 11.83
N GLU A 40 -7.90 9.97 12.35
CA GLU A 40 -9.17 10.34 11.74
C GLU A 40 -8.98 10.99 10.37
N TYR A 41 -10.04 11.02 9.57
CA TYR A 41 -10.05 11.68 8.26
C TYR A 41 -9.57 13.14 8.35
N GLN A 42 -10.04 13.87 9.36
CA GLN A 42 -9.72 15.29 9.59
C GLN A 42 -8.23 15.51 9.89
N GLU A 43 -7.55 14.47 10.37
CA GLU A 43 -6.13 14.51 10.74
C GLU A 43 -5.21 14.14 9.58
N CYS A 44 -5.74 13.49 8.52
CA CYS A 44 -4.97 13.10 7.34
C CYS A 44 -5.45 13.74 6.02
N TYR A 45 -6.54 14.51 6.03
CA TYR A 45 -7.08 15.23 4.87
C TYR A 45 -7.39 16.69 5.20
N ASP A 46 -7.14 17.56 4.23
CA ASP A 46 -7.73 18.89 4.19
C ASP A 46 -9.24 18.74 3.90
N VAL A 47 -10.06 18.93 4.94
CA VAL A 47 -11.51 18.69 4.89
C VAL A 47 -12.21 19.54 3.81
N PRO A 48 -11.92 20.84 3.63
CA PRO A 48 -12.56 21.66 2.61
C PRO A 48 -12.28 21.20 1.17
N THR A 49 -11.06 20.75 0.87
CA THR A 49 -10.66 20.35 -0.49
C THR A 49 -10.77 18.85 -0.75
N ALA A 50 -10.96 18.06 0.31
CA ALA A 50 -10.91 16.60 0.29
C ALA A 50 -9.59 16.04 -0.29
N LEU A 51 -8.49 16.77 -0.11
CA LEU A 51 -7.15 16.34 -0.51
C LEU A 51 -6.38 15.81 0.70
N PRO A 52 -5.58 14.74 0.54
CA PRO A 52 -4.72 14.25 1.62
C PRO A 52 -3.67 15.31 1.96
N ILE A 53 -3.34 15.43 3.24
CA ILE A 53 -2.18 16.23 3.64
C ILE A 53 -0.89 15.57 3.14
N GLN A 54 0.17 16.38 3.04
CA GLN A 54 1.45 15.92 2.52
C GLN A 54 1.97 14.67 3.23
N GLU A 55 1.85 14.59 4.55
CA GLU A 55 2.28 13.42 5.33
C GLU A 55 1.55 12.13 4.92
N HIS A 56 0.24 12.18 4.76
CA HIS A 56 -0.55 11.02 4.35
C HIS A 56 -0.22 10.61 2.91
N PHE A 57 -0.01 11.58 2.03
CA PHE A 57 0.40 11.35 0.65
C PHE A 57 1.80 10.72 0.57
N ASP A 58 2.76 11.19 1.35
CA ASP A 58 4.12 10.65 1.40
C ASP A 58 4.15 9.23 1.95
N MET A 59 3.34 8.94 2.98
CA MET A 59 3.16 7.59 3.50
C MET A 59 2.62 6.64 2.41
N TYR A 60 1.59 7.06 1.67
CA TYR A 60 1.04 6.30 0.55
C TYR A 60 2.10 6.06 -0.54
N ARG A 61 2.87 7.08 -0.93
CA ARG A 61 3.94 6.96 -1.94
C ARG A 61 5.02 5.96 -1.52
N ARG A 62 5.49 6.06 -0.26
CA ARG A 62 6.47 5.12 0.28
C ARG A 62 5.99 3.68 0.19
N VAL A 63 4.72 3.40 0.57
CA VAL A 63 4.17 2.05 0.47
C VAL A 63 4.04 1.60 -0.99
N LYS A 64 3.67 2.49 -1.91
CA LYS A 64 3.62 2.19 -3.35
C LYS A 64 5.03 1.84 -3.89
N ASP A 65 6.05 2.57 -3.49
CA ASP A 65 7.44 2.33 -3.89
C ASP A 65 7.95 0.98 -3.35
N GLU A 66 7.66 0.67 -2.08
CA GLU A 66 7.98 -0.65 -1.50
C GLU A 66 7.30 -1.80 -2.25
N LEU A 67 6.04 -1.65 -2.63
CA LEU A 67 5.32 -2.64 -3.43
C LEU A 67 5.92 -2.80 -4.83
N ALA A 68 6.41 -1.70 -5.42
CA ALA A 68 7.10 -1.74 -6.70
C ALA A 68 8.44 -2.50 -6.59
N GLU A 69 9.20 -2.27 -5.52
CA GLU A 69 10.42 -3.03 -5.21
C GLU A 69 10.16 -4.53 -4.98
N MET A 70 8.96 -4.89 -4.50
CA MET A 70 8.52 -6.28 -4.37
C MET A 70 8.09 -6.94 -5.68
N GLY A 71 8.05 -6.19 -6.79
CA GLY A 71 7.78 -6.70 -8.14
C GLY A 71 6.41 -6.32 -8.72
N ILE A 72 5.66 -5.41 -8.08
CA ILE A 72 4.38 -4.91 -8.62
C ILE A 72 4.64 -3.76 -9.60
N GLU A 73 4.23 -3.94 -10.85
CA GLU A 73 4.41 -2.90 -11.89
C GLU A 73 3.20 -1.96 -11.95
N PHE A 74 3.30 -0.80 -11.30
CA PHE A 74 2.23 0.20 -11.33
C PHE A 74 2.16 0.94 -12.69
N PRO A 75 1.01 0.92 -13.38
CA PRO A 75 0.79 1.72 -14.57
C PRO A 75 0.48 3.17 -14.17
N TYR A 76 1.52 4.00 -14.18
CA TYR A 76 1.49 5.44 -13.83
C TYR A 76 1.32 5.78 -12.34
#